data_AF-A0AAU5G3L5-F1
#
_entry.id   AF-A0AAU5G3L5-F1
#
_cell.length_a   1.000
_cell.length_b   1.000
_cell.length_c   1.000
_cell.angle_alpha   90.00
_cell.angle_beta   90.00
_cell.angle_gamma   90.00
#
_symmetry.space_group_name_H-M   'P 1'
#
loop_
_entity.id
_entity.type
_entity.pdbx_description
1 polymer ?
#
loop_
_entity_poly.entity_id
_entity_poly.type
_entity_poly.pdbx_seq_one_letter_code
_entity_poly.pdbx_strand_id
1 'polypeptide(L)'
;MIDVDMGSVFAEVNELRGELGPPSSFREADTLKELARRLEGSTHLRRQPIVQAFLEDLGTFVPGSRLRATKEHINSRRDNHIFSLFDASYFPSLSLDYLTYEVLPSDPHLAERYYSNTAPVTVTGQSDGFRSRVVVALFPENHFDGIQDPDDLIFYFIDKFVERHNRITRKMIDAVMAEGSFPLLQGATDKQVEQASSWWVRLHEYHHRQGDMPIPEFLSAKKYKPLAGLEELRVDVSAMLVLLNDHKLPREQARTAYEYILAERLLRYAVEGIPRPNYDAVASQLLFGYLSEHDGIRVTGGTIGLSPDLPVVLARFLGAIQDIERRIHEEPVAAVRQRLLEFTNRYTDYDPVARDYRYIPFFADVKERLGV
;
A
#
# COMPACT_ATOMS: atom_id res chain seq x y z
N MET A 1 23.38 -27.68 -3.19
CA MET A 1 23.30 -26.25 -2.83
C MET A 1 23.85 -26.13 -1.43
N ILE A 2 24.87 -25.31 -1.23
CA ILE A 2 25.28 -24.95 0.13
C ILE A 2 24.14 -24.08 0.65
N ASP A 3 23.50 -24.50 1.73
CA ASP A 3 22.46 -23.72 2.39
C ASP A 3 23.10 -22.40 2.82
N VAL A 4 22.68 -21.29 2.23
CA VAL A 4 23.21 -19.98 2.56
C VAL A 4 22.63 -19.61 3.91
N ASP A 5 23.48 -19.46 4.93
CA ASP A 5 23.05 -18.97 6.23
C ASP A 5 22.62 -17.50 6.11
N MET A 6 21.33 -17.31 5.82
CA MET A 6 20.72 -15.99 5.69
C MET A 6 20.72 -15.22 7.02
N GLY A 7 20.77 -15.91 8.16
CA GLY A 7 20.90 -15.26 9.47
C GLY A 7 22.18 -14.43 9.56
N SER A 8 23.31 -15.01 9.13
CA SER A 8 24.59 -14.31 9.04
C SER A 8 24.59 -13.18 7.99
N VAL A 9 23.89 -13.37 6.86
CA VAL A 9 23.72 -12.30 5.85
C VAL A 9 22.99 -11.10 6.45
N PHE A 10 21.85 -11.31 7.14
CA PHE A 10 21.09 -10.22 7.75
C PHE A 10 21.86 -9.54 8.89
N ALA A 11 22.65 -10.29 9.65
CA ALA A 11 23.51 -9.74 10.70
C ALA A 11 24.56 -8.77 10.12
N GLU A 12 25.26 -9.16 9.04
CA GLU A 12 26.22 -8.26 8.38
C GLU A 12 25.54 -6.99 7.84
N VAL A 13 24.32 -7.09 7.31
CA VAL A 13 23.56 -5.90 6.85
C VAL A 13 23.27 -4.97 8.02
N ASN A 14 22.82 -5.53 9.14
CA ASN A 14 22.49 -4.74 10.33
C ASN A 14 23.71 -4.05 10.94
N GLU A 15 24.88 -4.71 10.94
CA GLU A 15 26.15 -4.11 11.35
C GLU A 15 26.51 -2.93 10.44
N LEU A 16 26.55 -3.13 9.13
CA LEU A 16 26.87 -2.07 8.17
C LEU A 16 25.89 -0.90 8.24
N ARG A 17 24.60 -1.19 8.36
CA ARG A 17 23.55 -0.20 8.54
C ARG A 17 23.81 0.70 9.74
N GLY A 18 24.26 0.15 10.86
CA GLY A 18 24.53 0.90 12.09
C GLY A 18 25.65 1.94 11.96
N GLU A 19 26.48 1.80 10.92
CA GLU A 19 27.62 2.67 10.65
C GLU A 19 27.35 3.69 9.54
N LEU A 20 26.18 3.64 8.91
CA LEU A 20 25.82 4.57 7.84
C LEU A 20 25.45 5.95 8.38
N GLY A 21 25.83 6.97 7.61
CA GLY A 21 25.41 8.34 7.84
C GLY A 21 23.91 8.56 7.60
N PRO A 22 23.42 9.80 7.78
CA PRO A 22 22.03 10.13 7.48
C PRO A 22 21.71 9.91 5.99
N PRO A 23 20.44 9.70 5.60
CA PRO A 23 20.04 9.47 4.21
C PRO A 23 20.54 10.53 3.20
N SER A 24 20.75 11.77 3.65
CA SER A 24 21.34 12.83 2.84
C SER A 24 22.74 12.50 2.31
N SER A 25 23.52 11.66 3.01
CA SER A 25 24.87 11.26 2.59
C SER A 25 24.88 10.11 1.59
N PHE A 26 23.75 9.44 1.34
CA PHE A 26 23.67 8.24 0.48
C PHE A 26 24.01 8.52 -0.98
N ARG A 27 24.04 9.78 -1.42
CA ARG A 27 24.40 10.19 -2.77
C ARG A 27 25.80 10.79 -2.88
N GLU A 28 26.54 10.84 -1.78
CA GLU A 28 27.91 11.34 -1.76
C GLU A 28 28.86 10.26 -2.27
N ALA A 29 29.74 10.63 -3.20
CA ALA A 29 30.66 9.69 -3.86
C ALA A 29 31.56 8.94 -2.86
N ASP A 30 32.03 9.62 -1.81
CA ASP A 30 32.90 9.00 -0.80
C ASP A 30 32.14 8.02 0.09
N THR A 31 30.88 8.33 0.43
CA THR A 31 29.97 7.42 1.15
C THR A 31 29.74 6.15 0.35
N LEU A 32 29.44 6.27 -0.96
CA LEU A 32 29.18 5.13 -1.83
C LEU A 32 30.44 4.26 -2.04
N LYS A 33 31.62 4.87 -2.20
CA LYS A 33 32.89 4.13 -2.30
C LYS A 33 33.22 3.37 -1.03
N GLU A 34 33.02 3.99 0.13
CA GLU A 34 33.24 3.35 1.42
C GLU A 34 32.26 2.19 1.64
N LEU A 35 30.98 2.37 1.29
CA LEU A 35 29.99 1.30 1.32
C LEU A 35 30.39 0.13 0.41
N ALA A 36 30.80 0.40 -0.85
CA ALA A 36 31.25 -0.64 -1.77
C ALA A 36 32.44 -1.43 -1.19
N ARG A 37 33.46 -0.73 -0.65
CA ARG A 37 34.63 -1.36 0.00
C ARG A 37 34.22 -2.28 1.16
N ARG A 38 33.24 -1.86 1.98
CA ARG A 38 32.75 -2.67 3.10
C ARG A 38 31.96 -3.88 2.61
N LEU A 39 31.13 -3.71 1.59
CA LEU A 39 30.38 -4.80 0.96
C LEU A 39 31.32 -5.84 0.33
N GLU A 40 32.37 -5.43 -0.38
CA GLU A 40 33.40 -6.34 -0.92
C GLU A 40 34.20 -7.08 0.17
N GLY A 41 34.39 -6.41 1.32
CA GLY A 41 35.07 -6.95 2.49
C GLY A 41 34.24 -7.89 3.36
N SER A 42 32.91 -7.88 3.20
CA SER A 42 31.98 -8.72 3.96
C SER A 42 32.22 -10.23 3.74
N THR A 43 31.83 -11.07 4.69
CA THR A 43 32.05 -12.51 4.59
C THR A 43 30.93 -13.18 3.81
N HIS A 44 29.68 -12.84 4.13
CA HIS A 44 28.48 -13.49 3.61
C HIS A 44 27.79 -12.65 2.51
N LEU A 45 27.73 -11.33 2.68
CA LEU A 45 27.04 -10.42 1.76
C LEU A 45 27.64 -10.41 0.35
N ARG A 46 28.96 -10.30 0.20
CA ARG A 46 29.63 -10.26 -1.12
C ARG A 46 29.36 -11.47 -2.01
N ARG A 47 28.91 -12.57 -1.41
CA ARG A 47 28.61 -13.83 -2.11
C ARG A 47 27.18 -13.86 -2.64
N GLN A 48 26.33 -12.93 -2.21
CA GLN A 48 24.94 -12.88 -2.65
C GLN A 48 24.85 -12.25 -4.05
N PRO A 49 24.16 -12.88 -5.01
CA PRO A 49 24.02 -12.35 -6.37
C PRO A 49 23.45 -10.93 -6.42
N ILE A 50 22.41 -10.62 -5.64
CA ILE A 50 21.86 -9.26 -5.57
C ILE A 50 22.87 -8.22 -5.05
N VAL A 51 23.77 -8.60 -4.13
CA VAL A 51 24.82 -7.70 -3.61
C VAL A 51 25.88 -7.46 -4.68
N GLN A 52 26.21 -8.47 -5.50
CA GLN A 52 27.12 -8.31 -6.63
C GLN A 52 26.55 -7.37 -7.69
N ALA A 53 25.26 -7.48 -7.98
CA ALA A 53 24.55 -6.55 -8.87
C ALA A 53 24.59 -5.11 -8.32
N PHE A 54 24.37 -4.95 -7.01
CA PHE A 54 24.47 -3.64 -6.36
C PHE A 54 25.90 -3.06 -6.38
N LEU A 55 26.92 -3.89 -6.18
CA LEU A 55 28.33 -3.49 -6.28
C LEU A 55 28.70 -3.02 -7.70
N GLU A 56 28.18 -3.68 -8.74
CA GLU A 56 28.37 -3.25 -10.14
C GLU A 56 27.80 -1.84 -10.37
N ASP A 57 26.60 -1.58 -9.87
CA ASP A 57 25.99 -0.25 -9.95
C ASP A 57 26.80 0.77 -9.14
N LEU A 58 27.20 0.46 -7.90
CA LEU A 58 27.99 1.38 -7.08
C LEU A 58 29.34 1.76 -7.72
N GLY A 59 30.00 0.82 -8.40
CA GLY A 59 31.28 1.05 -9.06
C GLY A 59 31.20 2.03 -10.24
N THR A 60 30.01 2.20 -10.82
CA THR A 60 29.76 3.06 -12.00
C THR A 60 28.74 4.17 -11.74
N PHE A 61 28.25 4.29 -10.51
CA PHE A 61 27.15 5.19 -10.18
C PHE A 61 27.52 6.65 -10.41
N VAL A 62 26.67 7.34 -11.16
CA VAL A 62 26.68 8.79 -11.33
C VAL A 62 25.36 9.33 -10.75
N PRO A 63 25.34 10.45 -10.02
CA PRO A 63 24.09 11.04 -9.54
C PRO A 63 23.07 11.23 -10.68
N GLY A 64 21.85 10.72 -10.47
CA GLY A 64 20.79 10.71 -11.49
C GLY A 64 20.84 9.51 -12.45
N SER A 65 21.81 8.61 -12.32
CA SER A 65 21.82 7.31 -12.99
C SER A 65 21.00 6.28 -12.21
N ARG A 66 20.47 5.30 -12.94
CA ARG A 66 19.65 4.21 -12.43
C ARG A 66 20.53 3.04 -11.99
N LEU A 67 20.14 2.33 -10.93
CA LEU A 67 20.72 1.06 -10.50
C LEU A 67 20.30 -0.07 -11.45
N ARG A 68 20.91 -0.12 -12.64
CA ARG A 68 20.48 -1.01 -13.73
C ARG A 68 20.67 -2.46 -13.36
N ALA A 69 21.84 -2.84 -12.84
CA ALA A 69 22.13 -4.23 -12.51
C ALA A 69 21.25 -4.71 -11.35
N THR A 70 21.10 -3.89 -10.31
CA THR A 70 20.26 -4.18 -9.14
C THR A 70 18.81 -4.37 -9.53
N LYS A 71 18.25 -3.44 -10.31
CA LYS A 71 16.83 -3.50 -10.71
C LYS A 71 16.56 -4.63 -11.69
N GLU A 72 17.47 -4.89 -12.63
CA GLU A 72 17.37 -6.06 -13.51
C GLU A 72 17.34 -7.37 -12.70
N HIS A 73 18.20 -7.49 -11.68
CA HIS A 73 18.22 -8.65 -10.79
C HIS A 73 16.89 -8.84 -10.04
N ILE A 74 16.32 -7.76 -9.50
CA ILE A 74 15.04 -7.78 -8.79
C ILE A 74 13.87 -8.09 -9.73
N ASN A 75 13.79 -7.40 -10.88
CA ASN A 75 12.68 -7.54 -11.82
C ASN A 75 12.65 -8.91 -12.52
N SER A 76 13.82 -9.48 -12.80
CA SER A 76 13.94 -10.85 -13.32
C SER A 76 13.71 -11.93 -12.26
N ARG A 77 13.56 -11.55 -10.99
CA ARG A 77 13.34 -12.44 -9.83
C ARG A 77 14.38 -13.55 -9.75
N ARG A 78 15.65 -13.21 -9.94
CA ARG A 78 16.73 -14.19 -10.10
C ARG A 78 16.92 -15.11 -8.89
N ASP A 79 16.73 -14.59 -7.68
CA ASP A 79 16.84 -15.34 -6.41
C ASP A 79 15.76 -14.97 -5.38
N ASN A 80 14.78 -14.13 -5.73
CA ASN A 80 13.78 -13.57 -4.80
C ASN A 80 14.38 -12.81 -3.60
N HIS A 81 15.52 -12.16 -3.81
CA HIS A 81 16.14 -11.31 -2.81
C HIS A 81 16.03 -9.84 -3.23
N ILE A 82 15.81 -8.97 -2.24
CA ILE A 82 15.85 -7.52 -2.41
C ILE A 82 16.96 -7.01 -1.51
N PHE A 83 17.91 -6.29 -2.09
CA PHE A 83 18.96 -5.63 -1.34
C PHE A 83 19.34 -4.33 -2.05
N SER A 84 19.38 -3.24 -1.29
CA SER A 84 19.81 -1.95 -1.80
C SER A 84 20.07 -0.96 -0.67
N LEU A 85 20.54 0.22 -1.06
CA LEU A 85 20.41 1.42 -0.27
C LEU A 85 19.07 2.09 -0.64
N PHE A 86 18.24 2.37 0.35
CA PHE A 86 16.91 2.95 0.21
C PHE A 86 16.89 4.38 0.72
N ASP A 87 16.16 5.24 0.02
CA ASP A 87 15.82 6.59 0.46
C ASP A 87 14.32 6.81 0.23
N ALA A 88 13.53 6.30 1.17
CA ALA A 88 12.08 6.30 1.10
C ALA A 88 11.51 7.13 2.25
N SER A 89 11.04 8.33 1.93
CA SER A 89 10.51 9.28 2.93
C SER A 89 9.33 8.72 3.74
N TYR A 90 8.53 7.82 3.16
CA TYR A 90 7.42 7.13 3.82
C TYR A 90 7.88 5.96 4.72
N PHE A 91 9.10 5.48 4.53
CA PHE A 91 9.67 4.31 5.21
C PHE A 91 11.02 4.68 5.85
N PRO A 92 11.03 5.56 6.87
CA PRO A 92 12.27 6.08 7.46
C PRO A 92 13.11 5.02 8.17
N SER A 93 12.55 3.83 8.40
CA SER A 93 13.31 2.69 8.89
C SER A 93 14.18 2.05 7.81
N LEU A 94 13.95 2.28 6.51
CA LEU A 94 14.79 1.72 5.46
C LEU A 94 16.05 2.57 5.26
N SER A 95 17.18 1.88 5.05
CA SER A 95 18.46 2.46 4.65
C SER A 95 19.22 1.43 3.81
N LEU A 96 20.33 0.85 4.27
CA LEU A 96 20.87 -0.37 3.68
C LEU A 96 20.13 -1.56 4.29
N ASP A 97 19.34 -2.25 3.48
CA ASP A 97 18.49 -3.33 3.96
C ASP A 97 18.41 -4.48 2.96
N TYR A 98 18.11 -5.66 3.51
CA TYR A 98 18.02 -6.93 2.79
C TYR A 98 16.73 -7.64 3.18
N LEU A 99 16.06 -8.21 2.19
CA LEU A 99 14.86 -9.02 2.33
C LEU A 99 14.96 -10.25 1.43
N THR A 100 14.47 -11.40 1.91
CA THR A 100 14.12 -12.56 1.08
C THR A 100 12.61 -12.77 1.10
N TYR A 101 12.05 -13.22 -0.02
CA TYR A 101 10.60 -13.37 -0.14
C TYR A 101 10.17 -14.60 -0.93
N GLU A 102 8.91 -14.98 -0.78
CA GLU A 102 8.21 -15.94 -1.62
C GLU A 102 7.08 -15.23 -2.37
N VAL A 103 6.95 -15.52 -3.68
CA VAL A 103 5.87 -14.96 -4.50
C VAL A 103 4.57 -15.67 -4.19
N LEU A 104 3.53 -14.90 -3.91
CA LEU A 104 2.19 -15.47 -3.69
C LEU A 104 1.50 -15.79 -5.01
N PRO A 105 0.75 -16.90 -5.08
CA PRO A 105 0.02 -17.28 -6.29
C PRO A 105 -1.07 -16.26 -6.61
N SER A 106 -1.34 -16.11 -7.90
CA SER A 106 -2.43 -15.28 -8.41
C SER A 106 -3.45 -16.14 -9.14
N ASP A 107 -4.71 -15.73 -9.06
CA ASP A 107 -5.71 -16.23 -9.99
C ASP A 107 -5.31 -15.85 -11.43
N PRO A 108 -5.30 -16.79 -12.39
CA PRO A 108 -4.85 -16.52 -13.75
C PRO A 108 -5.70 -15.47 -14.47
N HIS A 109 -7.03 -15.51 -14.30
CA HIS A 109 -7.93 -14.54 -14.94
C HIS A 109 -7.71 -13.15 -14.34
N LEU A 110 -7.55 -13.05 -13.01
CA LEU A 110 -7.19 -11.80 -12.35
C LEU A 110 -5.88 -11.21 -12.90
N ALA A 111 -4.83 -12.05 -13.01
CA ALA A 111 -3.51 -11.63 -13.46
C ALA A 111 -3.47 -11.19 -14.93
N GLU A 112 -4.25 -11.85 -15.80
CA GLU A 112 -4.35 -11.51 -17.22
C GLU A 112 -5.21 -10.27 -17.46
N ARG A 113 -6.41 -10.22 -16.87
CA ARG A 113 -7.40 -9.17 -17.15
C ARG A 113 -7.08 -7.83 -16.49
N TYR A 114 -6.50 -7.89 -15.29
CA TYR A 114 -6.19 -6.74 -14.44
C TYR A 114 -4.68 -6.65 -14.20
N TYR A 115 -3.92 -6.75 -15.29
CA TYR A 115 -2.47 -6.73 -15.26
C TYR A 115 -1.92 -5.47 -14.57
N SER A 116 -1.00 -5.69 -13.63
CA SER A 116 -0.17 -4.67 -13.01
C SER A 116 1.20 -5.27 -12.70
N ASN A 117 2.22 -4.43 -12.54
CA ASN A 117 3.57 -4.86 -12.15
C ASN A 117 3.66 -5.18 -10.64
N THR A 118 2.52 -5.39 -9.99
CA THR A 118 2.44 -5.72 -8.57
C THR A 118 2.92 -7.15 -8.31
N ALA A 119 3.80 -7.27 -7.31
CA ALA A 119 4.28 -8.51 -6.75
C ALA A 119 3.83 -8.61 -5.28
N PRO A 120 2.66 -9.23 -5.01
CA PRO A 120 2.30 -9.67 -3.67
C PRO A 120 3.25 -10.81 -3.27
N VAL A 121 3.90 -10.65 -2.12
CA VAL A 121 4.90 -11.60 -1.62
C VAL A 121 4.74 -11.79 -0.12
N THR A 122 5.28 -12.90 0.39
CA THR A 122 5.46 -13.14 1.82
C THR A 122 6.94 -13.00 2.16
N VAL A 123 7.25 -12.22 3.20
CA VAL A 123 8.62 -12.09 3.71
C VAL A 123 9.06 -13.41 4.36
N THR A 124 10.19 -13.96 3.92
CA THR A 124 10.78 -15.19 4.50
C THR A 124 12.00 -14.93 5.39
N GLY A 125 12.63 -13.76 5.24
CA GLY A 125 13.78 -13.33 6.03
C GLY A 125 14.12 -11.87 5.74
N GLN A 126 14.63 -11.14 6.73
CA GLN A 126 14.83 -9.68 6.59
C GLN A 126 15.84 -9.09 7.58
N SER A 127 16.49 -8.00 7.18
CA SER A 127 17.22 -7.07 8.05
C SER A 127 16.28 -6.18 8.88
N ASP A 128 16.84 -5.42 9.82
CA ASP A 128 16.08 -4.66 10.80
C ASP A 128 15.18 -3.57 10.20
N GLY A 129 15.58 -2.92 9.11
CA GLY A 129 14.77 -1.85 8.50
C GLY A 129 13.42 -2.35 7.98
N PHE A 130 13.39 -3.56 7.41
CA PHE A 130 12.17 -4.21 6.92
C PHE A 130 11.29 -4.78 8.06
N ARG A 131 11.80 -4.96 9.29
CA ARG A 131 10.97 -5.38 10.45
C ARG A 131 9.90 -4.37 10.83
N SER A 132 10.09 -3.11 10.44
CA SER A 132 9.12 -2.05 10.67
C SER A 132 7.73 -2.41 10.13
N ARG A 133 6.70 -2.17 10.95
CA ARG A 133 5.30 -2.47 10.62
C ARG A 133 4.69 -1.52 9.58
N VAL A 134 5.32 -0.36 9.36
CA VAL A 134 4.85 0.61 8.37
C VAL A 134 5.34 0.31 6.96
N VAL A 135 6.44 -0.45 6.83
CA VAL A 135 6.99 -0.89 5.54
C VAL A 135 6.15 -2.04 5.02
N VAL A 136 5.09 -1.73 4.28
CA VAL A 136 4.15 -2.72 3.72
C VAL A 136 4.25 -2.86 2.21
N ALA A 137 4.94 -1.94 1.56
CA ALA A 137 5.23 -1.99 0.14
C ALA A 137 6.67 -1.51 -0.11
N LEU A 138 7.19 -1.83 -1.28
CA LEU A 138 8.44 -1.29 -1.78
C LEU A 138 8.25 -0.94 -3.25
N PHE A 139 8.39 0.35 -3.55
CA PHE A 139 8.32 0.88 -4.91
C PHE A 139 9.73 1.05 -5.50
N PRO A 140 9.91 0.96 -6.82
CA PRO A 140 11.23 1.05 -7.46
C PRO A 140 11.99 2.35 -7.19
N GLU A 141 11.27 3.45 -7.00
CA GLU A 141 11.82 4.76 -6.64
C GLU A 141 12.21 4.88 -5.16
N ASN A 142 11.93 3.86 -4.33
CA ASN A 142 12.38 3.82 -2.93
C ASN A 142 13.87 3.48 -2.82
N HIS A 143 14.47 2.91 -3.87
CA HIS A 143 15.91 2.82 -4.00
C HIS A 143 16.52 4.22 -4.03
N PHE A 144 17.74 4.39 -3.52
CA PHE A 144 18.35 5.72 -3.36
C PHE A 144 18.53 6.50 -4.69
N ASP A 145 18.51 5.81 -5.84
CA ASP A 145 18.52 6.45 -7.16
C ASP A 145 17.23 7.22 -7.49
N GLY A 146 16.10 6.87 -6.85
CA GLY A 146 14.81 7.54 -7.03
C GLY A 146 14.14 7.31 -8.39
N ILE A 147 14.55 6.29 -9.15
CA ILE A 147 14.10 6.11 -10.55
C ILE A 147 13.16 4.91 -10.67
N GLN A 148 12.08 5.04 -11.44
CA GLN A 148 11.17 3.93 -11.77
C GLN A 148 10.99 3.85 -13.29
N ASP A 149 11.09 2.64 -13.83
CA ASP A 149 10.71 2.31 -15.20
C ASP A 149 9.30 1.71 -15.18
N PRO A 150 8.52 1.81 -16.28
CA PRO A 150 7.12 1.38 -16.30
C PRO A 150 6.91 -0.06 -15.84
N ASP A 151 7.80 -0.97 -16.25
CA ASP A 151 7.70 -2.42 -16.02
C ASP A 151 8.33 -2.91 -14.70
N ASP A 152 8.88 -1.99 -13.90
CA ASP A 152 9.46 -2.34 -12.62
C ASP A 152 8.41 -2.92 -11.66
N LEU A 153 8.82 -3.96 -10.92
CA LEU A 153 7.98 -4.62 -9.93
C LEU A 153 7.72 -3.71 -8.72
N ILE A 154 6.46 -3.69 -8.28
CA ILE A 154 6.03 -3.05 -7.04
C ILE A 154 5.72 -4.14 -6.03
N PHE A 155 6.47 -4.21 -4.94
CA PHE A 155 6.31 -5.28 -3.95
C PHE A 155 5.30 -4.87 -2.88
N TYR A 156 4.43 -5.79 -2.50
CA TYR A 156 3.53 -5.67 -1.36
C TYR A 156 3.75 -6.87 -0.43
N PHE A 157 4.07 -6.60 0.84
CA PHE A 157 4.45 -7.60 1.84
C PHE A 157 3.22 -8.11 2.59
N ILE A 158 2.57 -9.13 2.04
CA ILE A 158 1.22 -9.58 2.41
C ILE A 158 1.13 -10.14 3.82
N ASP A 159 2.20 -10.73 4.35
CA ASP A 159 2.27 -11.16 5.75
C ASP A 159 2.02 -10.00 6.73
N LYS A 160 2.42 -8.77 6.37
CA LYS A 160 2.14 -7.57 7.17
C LYS A 160 0.70 -7.11 7.04
N PHE A 161 0.04 -7.33 5.90
CA PHE A 161 -1.39 -7.08 5.74
C PHE A 161 -2.20 -8.03 6.61
N VAL A 162 -1.85 -9.32 6.63
CA VAL A 162 -2.47 -10.34 7.48
C VAL A 162 -2.28 -9.98 8.97
N GLU A 163 -1.06 -9.66 9.40
CA GLU A 163 -0.81 -9.21 10.79
C GLU A 163 -1.69 -8.02 11.17
N ARG A 164 -1.74 -7.01 10.31
CA ARG A 164 -2.48 -5.77 10.57
C ARG A 164 -3.99 -6.02 10.66
N HIS A 165 -4.52 -6.82 9.73
CA HIS A 165 -5.92 -7.23 9.74
C HIS A 165 -6.27 -7.96 11.03
N ASN A 166 -5.46 -8.93 11.44
CA ASN A 166 -5.68 -9.70 12.68
C ASN A 166 -5.56 -8.83 13.94
N ARG A 167 -4.61 -7.90 13.96
CA ARG A 167 -4.35 -7.05 15.12
C ARG A 167 -5.45 -6.00 15.33
N ILE A 168 -6.01 -5.45 14.25
CA ILE A 168 -6.94 -4.31 14.30
C ILE A 168 -8.29 -4.64 13.67
N THR A 169 -8.34 -4.83 12.35
CA THR A 169 -9.60 -4.88 11.59
C THR A 169 -10.52 -5.98 12.08
N ARG A 170 -9.98 -7.17 12.40
CA ARG A 170 -10.75 -8.30 12.93
C ARG A 170 -11.43 -7.96 14.26
N LYS A 171 -10.68 -7.35 15.19
CA LYS A 171 -11.23 -6.89 16.48
C LYS A 171 -12.30 -5.82 16.29
N MET A 172 -12.12 -4.95 15.30
CA MET A 172 -13.13 -3.94 14.97
C MET A 172 -14.40 -4.58 14.42
N ILE A 173 -14.29 -5.54 13.49
CA ILE A 173 -15.45 -6.28 12.97
C ILE A 173 -16.28 -6.83 14.13
N ASP A 174 -15.65 -7.56 15.04
CA ASP A 174 -16.33 -8.18 16.18
C ASP A 174 -16.96 -7.16 17.15
N ALA A 175 -16.36 -5.97 17.27
CA ALA A 175 -16.78 -4.98 18.26
C ALA A 175 -17.81 -3.96 17.78
N VAL A 176 -17.88 -3.71 16.47
CA VAL A 176 -18.71 -2.61 15.94
C VAL A 176 -19.61 -2.99 14.78
N MET A 177 -19.50 -4.17 14.18
CA MET A 177 -20.35 -4.54 13.06
C MET A 177 -21.57 -5.32 13.53
N ALA A 178 -22.70 -5.11 12.84
CA ALA A 178 -23.87 -5.96 13.03
C ALA A 178 -23.53 -7.40 12.62
N GLU A 179 -24.14 -8.37 13.30
CA GLU A 179 -23.96 -9.79 12.99
C GLU A 179 -24.26 -10.06 11.51
N GLY A 180 -23.40 -10.85 10.86
CA GLY A 180 -23.54 -11.19 9.45
C GLY A 180 -23.13 -10.10 8.46
N SER A 181 -22.52 -8.99 8.90
CA SER A 181 -22.01 -7.95 7.98
C SER A 181 -20.87 -8.44 7.08
N PHE A 182 -20.01 -9.30 7.61
CA PHE A 182 -18.82 -9.80 6.94
C PHE A 182 -18.73 -11.34 7.05
N PRO A 183 -19.68 -12.09 6.48
CA PRO A 183 -19.83 -13.52 6.73
C PRO A 183 -18.68 -14.40 6.21
N LEU A 184 -17.89 -13.92 5.24
CA LEU A 184 -16.72 -14.65 4.72
C LEU A 184 -15.44 -14.22 5.40
N LEU A 185 -15.34 -12.94 5.79
CA LEU A 185 -14.15 -12.41 6.44
C LEU A 185 -14.13 -12.65 7.95
N GLN A 186 -15.29 -12.67 8.61
CA GLN A 186 -15.39 -13.00 10.02
C GLN A 186 -15.08 -14.49 10.24
N GLY A 187 -14.01 -14.77 10.97
CA GLY A 187 -13.49 -16.14 11.13
C GLY A 187 -12.62 -16.63 9.96
N ALA A 188 -12.32 -15.78 8.98
CA ALA A 188 -11.40 -16.12 7.89
C ALA A 188 -10.02 -16.55 8.43
N THR A 189 -9.48 -17.62 7.85
CA THR A 189 -8.11 -18.05 8.11
C THR A 189 -7.10 -17.03 7.57
N ASP A 190 -5.88 -17.04 8.09
CA ASP A 190 -4.78 -16.20 7.58
C ASP A 190 -4.54 -16.42 6.08
N LYS A 191 -4.75 -17.64 5.58
CA LYS A 191 -4.67 -17.97 4.15
C LYS A 191 -5.75 -17.28 3.30
N GLN A 192 -6.97 -17.15 3.83
CA GLN A 192 -8.03 -16.41 3.15
C GLN A 192 -7.76 -14.90 3.16
N VAL A 193 -7.22 -14.37 4.26
CA VAL A 193 -6.80 -12.96 4.34
C VAL A 193 -5.61 -12.68 3.41
N GLU A 194 -4.64 -13.58 3.32
CA GLU A 194 -3.50 -13.54 2.39
C GLU A 194 -4.00 -13.49 0.93
N GLN A 195 -4.95 -14.36 0.57
CA GLN A 195 -5.57 -14.33 -0.75
C GLN A 195 -6.30 -13.01 -1.02
N ALA A 196 -7.14 -12.56 -0.08
CA ALA A 196 -7.96 -11.36 -0.22
C ALA A 196 -7.10 -10.10 -0.38
N SER A 197 -6.10 -9.93 0.47
CA SER A 197 -5.16 -8.81 0.41
C SER A 197 -4.25 -8.85 -0.82
N SER A 198 -3.85 -10.05 -1.28
CA SER A 198 -3.11 -10.20 -2.55
C SER A 198 -3.92 -9.75 -3.76
N TRP A 199 -5.23 -10.07 -3.78
CA TRP A 199 -6.13 -9.61 -4.86
C TRP A 199 -6.37 -8.10 -4.78
N TRP A 200 -6.51 -7.57 -3.57
CA TRP A 200 -6.66 -6.14 -3.35
C TRP A 200 -5.50 -5.35 -3.95
N VAL A 201 -4.25 -5.62 -3.56
CA VAL A 201 -3.10 -4.81 -4.00
C VAL A 201 -2.89 -4.85 -5.52
N ARG A 202 -3.27 -5.95 -6.19
CA ARG A 202 -3.24 -6.04 -7.66
C ARG A 202 -4.28 -5.14 -8.30
N LEU A 203 -5.54 -5.25 -7.87
CA LEU A 203 -6.64 -4.44 -8.40
C LEU A 203 -6.43 -2.95 -8.08
N HIS A 204 -5.91 -2.64 -6.90
CA HIS A 204 -5.54 -1.31 -6.45
C HIS A 204 -4.57 -0.64 -7.42
N GLU A 205 -3.42 -1.28 -7.67
CA GLU A 205 -2.39 -0.79 -8.59
C GLU A 205 -2.87 -0.72 -10.05
N TYR A 206 -3.69 -1.68 -10.47
CA TYR A 206 -4.33 -1.63 -11.78
C TYR A 206 -5.18 -0.36 -11.90
N HIS A 207 -6.03 -0.08 -10.91
CA HIS A 207 -6.99 1.01 -10.94
C HIS A 207 -6.37 2.41 -10.80
N HIS A 208 -5.18 2.55 -10.20
CA HIS A 208 -4.42 3.82 -10.24
C HIS A 208 -4.10 4.28 -11.67
N ARG A 209 -4.04 3.35 -12.62
CA ARG A 209 -3.71 3.60 -14.03
C ARG A 209 -4.96 3.69 -14.92
N GLN A 210 -6.16 3.67 -14.32
CA GLN A 210 -7.44 3.74 -15.05
C GLN A 210 -8.19 5.05 -14.78
N GLY A 211 -9.10 5.38 -15.70
CA GLY A 211 -9.98 6.54 -15.59
C GLY A 211 -9.45 7.77 -16.35
N ASP A 212 -10.17 8.89 -16.22
CA ASP A 212 -9.86 10.12 -16.94
C ASP A 212 -8.67 10.90 -16.32
N MET A 213 -8.29 10.60 -15.08
CA MET A 213 -7.14 11.21 -14.39
C MET A 213 -6.21 10.16 -13.73
N PRO A 214 -5.52 9.30 -14.48
CA PRO A 214 -4.66 8.26 -13.91
C PRO A 214 -3.46 8.85 -13.14
N ILE A 215 -3.00 8.16 -12.09
CA ILE A 215 -1.92 8.63 -11.21
C ILE A 215 -0.61 8.94 -11.95
N PRO A 216 -0.09 8.10 -12.87
CA PRO A 216 1.17 8.40 -13.56
C PRO A 216 1.20 9.77 -14.25
N GLU A 217 0.05 10.27 -14.70
CA GLU A 217 -0.08 11.57 -15.38
C GLU A 217 -0.49 12.70 -14.42
N PHE A 218 -1.28 12.39 -13.39
CA PHE A 218 -1.93 13.38 -12.53
C PHE A 218 -1.49 13.35 -11.05
N LEU A 219 -0.38 12.67 -10.72
CA LEU A 219 0.15 12.60 -9.35
C LEU A 219 0.32 13.98 -8.70
N SER A 220 0.81 14.97 -9.46
CA SER A 220 1.00 16.34 -8.95
C SER A 220 -0.31 17.02 -8.52
N ALA A 221 -1.42 16.68 -9.18
CA ALA A 221 -2.76 17.19 -8.86
C ALA A 221 -3.42 16.43 -7.72
N LYS A 222 -3.12 15.12 -7.58
CA LYS A 222 -3.76 14.21 -6.63
C LYS A 222 -2.99 14.00 -5.32
N LYS A 223 -1.70 14.33 -5.23
CA LYS A 223 -0.86 14.10 -4.03
C LYS A 223 -1.22 14.92 -2.77
N TYR A 224 -2.12 15.89 -2.88
CA TYR A 224 -2.57 16.65 -1.70
C TYR A 224 -3.45 15.77 -0.81
N LYS A 225 -3.21 15.75 0.52
CA LYS A 225 -3.80 14.81 1.50
C LYS A 225 -5.25 14.33 1.20
N PRO A 226 -6.27 15.21 1.06
CA PRO A 226 -7.64 14.76 0.79
C PRO A 226 -7.87 14.19 -0.60
N LEU A 227 -7.13 14.65 -1.59
CA LEU A 227 -7.21 14.13 -2.95
C LEU A 227 -6.44 12.81 -3.08
N ALA A 228 -5.37 12.64 -2.30
CA ALA A 228 -4.69 11.37 -2.17
C ALA A 228 -5.66 10.36 -1.54
N GLY A 229 -6.32 10.71 -0.44
CA GLY A 229 -7.34 9.86 0.18
C GLY A 229 -8.54 9.56 -0.75
N LEU A 230 -8.98 10.53 -1.55
CA LEU A 230 -10.03 10.32 -2.54
C LEU A 230 -9.60 9.33 -3.63
N GLU A 231 -8.37 9.46 -4.14
CA GLU A 231 -7.82 8.57 -5.15
C GLU A 231 -7.71 7.13 -4.62
N GLU A 232 -7.15 6.97 -3.42
CA GLU A 232 -7.06 5.69 -2.70
C GLU A 232 -8.44 5.01 -2.55
N LEU A 233 -9.47 5.80 -2.21
CA LEU A 233 -10.82 5.27 -2.11
C LEU A 233 -11.43 4.95 -3.47
N ARG A 234 -11.21 5.80 -4.49
CA ARG A 234 -11.71 5.60 -5.86
C ARG A 234 -11.19 4.28 -6.44
N VAL A 235 -9.89 4.00 -6.29
CA VAL A 235 -9.30 2.74 -6.78
C VAL A 235 -9.85 1.53 -6.06
N ASP A 236 -10.05 1.64 -4.74
CA ASP A 236 -10.54 0.51 -3.95
C ASP A 236 -12.03 0.24 -4.12
N VAL A 237 -12.84 1.27 -4.32
CA VAL A 237 -14.23 1.10 -4.74
C VAL A 237 -14.30 0.48 -6.13
N SER A 238 -13.40 0.85 -7.04
CA SER A 238 -13.30 0.22 -8.36
C SER A 238 -12.96 -1.28 -8.24
N ALA A 239 -11.98 -1.62 -7.39
CA ALA A 239 -11.62 -3.00 -7.09
C ALA A 239 -12.79 -3.79 -6.47
N MET A 240 -13.49 -3.21 -5.48
CA MET A 240 -14.68 -3.80 -4.88
C MET A 240 -15.75 -4.12 -5.95
N LEU A 241 -16.03 -3.19 -6.87
CA LEU A 241 -17.01 -3.40 -7.92
C LEU A 241 -16.55 -4.45 -8.95
N VAL A 242 -15.27 -4.57 -9.25
CA VAL A 242 -14.73 -5.67 -10.06
C VAL A 242 -15.02 -7.02 -9.38
N LEU A 243 -14.67 -7.15 -8.11
CA LEU A 243 -14.85 -8.38 -7.33
C LEU A 243 -16.32 -8.82 -7.22
N LEU A 244 -17.24 -7.86 -7.26
CA LEU A 244 -18.68 -8.14 -7.21
C LEU A 244 -19.28 -8.54 -8.57
N ASN A 245 -18.70 -8.07 -9.68
CA ASN A 245 -19.34 -8.11 -11.00
C ASN A 245 -18.59 -8.96 -12.05
N ASP A 246 -17.30 -9.26 -11.87
CA ASP A 246 -16.59 -10.16 -12.79
C ASP A 246 -16.88 -11.63 -12.46
N HIS A 247 -17.81 -12.22 -13.20
CA HIS A 247 -18.26 -13.60 -13.01
C HIS A 247 -17.24 -14.67 -13.44
N LYS A 248 -16.11 -14.29 -14.03
CA LYS A 248 -15.02 -15.24 -14.31
C LYS A 248 -14.12 -15.46 -13.10
N LEU A 249 -14.16 -14.57 -12.11
CA LEU A 249 -13.45 -14.76 -10.85
C LEU A 249 -14.17 -15.82 -9.99
N PRO A 250 -13.42 -16.68 -9.27
CA PRO A 250 -13.98 -17.55 -8.24
C PRO A 250 -14.80 -16.77 -7.21
N ARG A 251 -16.11 -17.05 -7.13
CA ARG A 251 -17.08 -16.21 -6.41
C ARG A 251 -16.76 -16.02 -4.93
N GLU A 252 -16.34 -17.07 -4.24
CA GLU A 252 -16.08 -17.03 -2.79
C GLU A 252 -14.83 -16.19 -2.48
N GLN A 253 -13.74 -16.40 -3.23
CA GLN A 253 -12.50 -15.62 -3.13
C GLN A 253 -12.72 -14.16 -3.48
N ALA A 254 -13.51 -13.88 -4.54
CA ALA A 254 -13.86 -12.52 -4.93
C ALA A 254 -14.67 -11.81 -3.84
N ARG A 255 -15.65 -12.50 -3.24
CA ARG A 255 -16.45 -11.95 -2.13
C ARG A 255 -15.65 -11.76 -0.86
N THR A 256 -14.71 -12.67 -0.55
CA THR A 256 -13.79 -12.53 0.58
C THR A 256 -12.88 -11.32 0.40
N ALA A 257 -12.33 -11.11 -0.80
CA ALA A 257 -11.55 -9.92 -1.13
C ALA A 257 -12.39 -8.63 -1.07
N TYR A 258 -13.64 -8.67 -1.52
CA TYR A 258 -14.56 -7.52 -1.40
C TYR A 258 -14.80 -7.15 0.06
N GLU A 259 -15.16 -8.13 0.90
CA GLU A 259 -15.37 -7.92 2.34
C GLU A 259 -14.11 -7.39 3.02
N TYR A 260 -12.95 -7.93 2.67
CA TYR A 260 -11.66 -7.47 3.16
C TYR A 260 -11.44 -6.00 2.85
N ILE A 261 -11.50 -5.59 1.58
CA ILE A 261 -11.29 -4.18 1.18
C ILE A 261 -12.28 -3.26 1.89
N LEU A 262 -13.56 -3.65 1.91
CA LEU A 262 -14.60 -2.87 2.57
C LEU A 262 -14.31 -2.70 4.08
N ALA A 263 -13.96 -3.77 4.79
CA ALA A 263 -13.66 -3.71 6.21
C ALA A 263 -12.42 -2.84 6.50
N GLU A 264 -11.36 -2.99 5.71
CA GLU A 264 -10.13 -2.19 5.84
C GLU A 264 -10.42 -0.70 5.63
N ARG A 265 -11.16 -0.34 4.57
CA ARG A 265 -11.52 1.04 4.22
C ARG A 265 -12.62 1.64 5.08
N LEU A 266 -13.55 0.86 5.61
CA LEU A 266 -14.63 1.38 6.46
C LEU A 266 -14.19 1.53 7.92
N LEU A 267 -13.27 0.68 8.39
CA LEU A 267 -12.97 0.57 9.83
C LEU A 267 -11.53 0.96 10.16
N ARG A 268 -10.52 0.23 9.65
CA ARG A 268 -9.17 0.29 10.19
C ARG A 268 -8.53 1.67 10.10
N TYR A 269 -8.49 2.25 8.90
CA TYR A 269 -7.75 3.50 8.71
C TYR A 269 -8.39 4.68 9.47
N ALA A 270 -9.70 4.65 9.68
CA ALA A 270 -10.38 5.65 10.50
C ALA A 270 -9.91 5.66 11.97
N VAL A 271 -9.54 4.49 12.51
CA VAL A 271 -9.00 4.33 13.87
C VAL A 271 -7.50 4.57 13.94
N GLU A 272 -6.72 4.01 13.00
CA GLU A 272 -5.27 4.20 12.97
C GLU A 272 -4.89 5.68 12.79
N GLY A 273 -5.69 6.44 12.03
CA GLY A 273 -5.48 7.87 11.80
C GLY A 273 -5.73 8.78 13.01
N ILE A 274 -6.13 8.28 14.17
CA ILE A 274 -6.44 9.12 15.34
C ILE A 274 -5.17 9.38 16.16
N PRO A 275 -4.89 10.64 16.59
CA PRO A 275 -5.78 11.82 16.49
C PRO A 275 -5.52 12.72 15.26
N ARG A 276 -4.56 12.36 14.40
CA ARG A 276 -4.16 13.17 13.22
C ARG A 276 -4.33 12.36 11.94
N PRO A 277 -5.46 12.49 11.24
CA PRO A 277 -5.75 11.71 10.04
C PRO A 277 -4.68 11.89 8.96
N ASN A 278 -4.14 10.76 8.48
CA ASN A 278 -3.40 10.71 7.22
C ASN A 278 -4.39 10.62 6.04
N TYR A 279 -3.89 10.54 4.82
CA TYR A 279 -4.74 10.48 3.62
C TYR A 279 -5.64 9.23 3.61
N ASP A 280 -5.17 8.07 4.09
CA ASP A 280 -5.99 6.86 4.21
C ASP A 280 -7.13 7.03 5.23
N ALA A 281 -6.87 7.69 6.35
CA ALA A 281 -7.89 7.97 7.34
C ALA A 281 -8.94 8.93 6.80
N VAL A 282 -8.54 9.94 6.00
CA VAL A 282 -9.47 10.81 5.28
C VAL A 282 -10.31 10.02 4.29
N ALA A 283 -9.71 9.05 3.58
CA ALA A 283 -10.43 8.12 2.70
C ALA A 283 -11.53 7.36 3.47
N SER A 284 -11.21 6.79 4.63
CA SER A 284 -12.21 6.10 5.46
C SER A 284 -13.30 7.01 5.98
N GLN A 285 -12.96 8.24 6.37
CA GLN A 285 -13.95 9.22 6.82
C GLN A 285 -14.90 9.61 5.69
N LEU A 286 -14.37 9.83 4.49
CA LEU A 286 -15.15 10.09 3.29
C LEU A 286 -16.10 8.93 2.99
N LEU A 287 -15.60 7.69 3.00
CA LEU A 287 -16.44 6.50 2.78
C LEU A 287 -17.55 6.42 3.84
N PHE A 288 -17.21 6.56 5.11
CA PHE A 288 -18.17 6.49 6.21
C PHE A 288 -19.24 7.58 6.10
N GLY A 289 -18.84 8.83 5.83
CA GLY A 289 -19.76 9.96 5.65
C GLY A 289 -20.67 9.78 4.45
N TYR A 290 -20.12 9.38 3.31
CA TYR A 290 -20.90 9.10 2.10
C TYR A 290 -21.91 7.96 2.32
N LEU A 291 -21.47 6.82 2.86
CA LEU A 291 -22.36 5.69 3.09
C LEU A 291 -23.44 6.00 4.13
N SER A 292 -23.15 6.87 5.12
CA SER A 292 -24.14 7.29 6.11
C SER A 292 -25.21 8.19 5.50
N GLU A 293 -24.84 9.12 4.62
CA GLU A 293 -25.79 10.03 3.97
C GLU A 293 -26.63 9.34 2.88
N HIS A 294 -26.10 8.28 2.26
CA HIS A 294 -26.73 7.60 1.11
C HIS A 294 -27.29 6.21 1.43
N ASP A 295 -27.62 5.95 2.70
CA ASP A 295 -28.22 4.70 3.19
C ASP A 295 -27.40 3.43 2.86
N GLY A 296 -26.07 3.55 2.74
CA GLY A 296 -25.15 2.45 2.58
C GLY A 296 -24.77 1.78 3.91
N ILE A 297 -24.76 2.56 4.99
CA ILE A 297 -24.61 2.06 6.36
C ILE A 297 -25.62 2.72 7.29
N ARG A 298 -25.90 2.06 8.41
CA ARG A 298 -26.65 2.65 9.53
C ARG A 298 -25.93 2.40 10.83
N VAL A 299 -25.71 3.45 11.61
CA VAL A 299 -25.15 3.34 12.97
C VAL A 299 -26.30 3.38 13.97
N THR A 300 -26.41 2.36 14.82
CA THR A 300 -27.42 2.28 15.88
C THR A 300 -26.81 1.66 17.12
N GLY A 301 -26.87 2.38 18.25
CA GLY A 301 -26.36 1.87 19.53
C GLY A 301 -24.86 1.53 19.55
N GLY A 302 -24.05 2.19 18.70
CA GLY A 302 -22.62 1.88 18.55
C GLY A 302 -22.30 0.72 17.60
N THR A 303 -23.30 0.18 16.91
CA THR A 303 -23.17 -0.88 15.91
C THR A 303 -23.43 -0.35 14.51
N ILE A 304 -22.61 -0.73 13.54
CA ILE A 304 -22.71 -0.42 12.11
C ILE A 304 -23.40 -1.58 11.40
N GLY A 305 -24.57 -1.34 10.81
CA GLY A 305 -25.22 -2.26 9.88
C GLY A 305 -24.92 -1.88 8.43
N LEU A 306 -24.63 -2.87 7.60
CA LEU A 306 -24.49 -2.69 6.14
C LEU A 306 -25.85 -2.80 5.45
N SER A 307 -26.11 -1.91 4.49
CA SER A 307 -27.30 -1.98 3.65
C SER A 307 -27.17 -3.10 2.61
N PRO A 308 -28.27 -3.83 2.28
CA PRO A 308 -28.29 -4.75 1.14
C PRO A 308 -27.95 -4.05 -0.19
N ASP A 309 -28.27 -2.76 -0.30
CA ASP A 309 -28.01 -1.93 -1.50
C ASP A 309 -26.61 -1.31 -1.51
N LEU A 310 -25.73 -1.67 -0.57
CA LEU A 310 -24.37 -1.13 -0.47
C LEU A 310 -23.59 -1.18 -1.81
N PRO A 311 -23.62 -2.28 -2.60
CA PRO A 311 -23.00 -2.29 -3.92
C PRO A 311 -23.49 -1.17 -4.86
N VAL A 312 -24.79 -0.85 -4.82
CA VAL A 312 -25.37 0.22 -5.64
C VAL A 312 -24.94 1.59 -5.14
N VAL A 313 -24.81 1.78 -3.82
CA VAL A 313 -24.28 3.01 -3.21
C VAL A 313 -22.81 3.20 -3.60
N LEU A 314 -21.99 2.15 -3.56
CA LEU A 314 -20.59 2.19 -3.98
C LEU A 314 -20.44 2.52 -5.48
N ALA A 315 -21.29 1.96 -6.33
CA ALA A 315 -21.31 2.30 -7.75
C ALA A 315 -21.67 3.77 -7.99
N ARG A 316 -22.63 4.33 -7.25
CA ARG A 316 -22.98 5.76 -7.29
C ARG A 316 -21.84 6.66 -6.81
N PHE A 317 -21.14 6.25 -5.74
CA PHE A 317 -19.95 6.96 -5.26
C PHE A 317 -18.89 7.06 -6.36
N LEU A 318 -18.54 5.93 -6.97
CA LEU A 318 -17.53 5.88 -8.03
C LEU A 318 -17.96 6.69 -9.25
N GLY A 319 -19.22 6.57 -9.68
CA GLY A 319 -19.77 7.32 -10.81
C GLY A 319 -19.68 8.83 -10.60
N ALA A 320 -19.99 9.32 -9.39
CA ALA A 320 -19.89 10.75 -9.08
C ALA A 320 -18.45 11.28 -9.21
N ILE A 321 -17.44 10.51 -8.79
CA ILE A 321 -16.02 10.87 -8.95
C ILE A 321 -15.65 10.87 -10.44
N GLN A 322 -16.02 9.81 -11.16
CA GLN A 322 -15.72 9.69 -12.60
C GLN A 322 -16.35 10.84 -13.41
N ASP A 323 -17.56 11.28 -13.07
CA ASP A 323 -18.19 12.42 -13.71
C ASP A 323 -17.46 13.74 -13.44
N ILE A 324 -16.84 13.89 -12.27
CA ILE A 324 -15.97 15.03 -11.98
C ILE A 324 -14.66 14.92 -12.77
N GLU A 325 -13.99 13.77 -12.75
CA GLU A 325 -12.72 13.54 -13.44
C GLU A 325 -12.84 13.73 -14.95
N ARG A 326 -13.95 13.27 -15.57
CA ARG A 326 -14.22 13.42 -17.01
C ARG A 326 -14.20 14.86 -17.47
N ARG A 327 -14.48 15.83 -16.59
CA ARG A 327 -14.40 17.27 -16.92
C ARG A 327 -12.99 17.71 -17.30
N ILE A 328 -11.95 16.92 -17.04
CA ILE A 328 -10.57 17.23 -17.45
C ILE A 328 -10.42 17.42 -18.97
N HIS A 329 -11.35 16.87 -19.76
CA HIS A 329 -11.39 17.03 -21.22
C HIS A 329 -11.93 18.39 -21.66
N GLU A 330 -12.52 19.17 -20.75
CA GLU A 330 -13.20 20.45 -21.05
C GLU A 330 -12.76 21.59 -20.11
N GLU A 331 -12.27 21.26 -18.92
CA GLU A 331 -11.91 22.18 -17.85
C GLU A 331 -10.41 22.03 -17.48
N PRO A 332 -9.73 23.12 -17.06
CA PRO A 332 -8.35 23.03 -16.62
C PRO A 332 -8.21 22.17 -15.35
N VAL A 333 -7.05 21.52 -15.18
CA VAL A 333 -6.72 20.66 -14.01
C VAL A 333 -7.11 21.30 -12.67
N ALA A 334 -6.86 22.60 -12.51
CA ALA A 334 -7.16 23.31 -11.28
C ALA A 334 -8.67 23.35 -10.95
N ALA A 335 -9.54 23.47 -11.95
CA ALA A 335 -10.99 23.47 -11.76
C ALA A 335 -11.50 22.08 -11.37
N VAL A 336 -11.05 21.03 -12.06
CA VAL A 336 -11.41 19.64 -11.73
C VAL A 336 -10.91 19.27 -10.33
N ARG A 337 -9.68 19.65 -10.00
CA ARG A 337 -9.09 19.47 -8.67
C ARG A 337 -9.93 20.13 -7.57
N GLN A 338 -10.43 21.33 -7.81
CA GLN A 338 -11.29 22.05 -6.86
C GLN A 338 -12.61 21.32 -6.63
N ARG A 339 -13.24 20.80 -7.70
CA ARG A 339 -14.47 20.00 -7.59
C ARG A 339 -14.28 18.69 -6.82
N LEU A 340 -13.17 18.00 -7.04
CA LEU A 340 -12.82 16.79 -6.28
C LEU A 340 -12.63 17.11 -4.79
N LEU A 341 -11.99 18.25 -4.48
CA LEU A 341 -11.82 18.70 -3.11
C LEU A 341 -13.16 19.06 -2.44
N GLU A 342 -14.04 19.74 -3.16
CA GLU A 342 -15.41 20.03 -2.70
C GLU A 342 -16.21 18.76 -2.44
N PHE A 343 -16.09 17.75 -3.33
CA PHE A 343 -16.70 16.45 -3.13
C PHE A 343 -16.17 15.76 -1.87
N THR A 344 -14.85 15.69 -1.67
CA THR A 344 -14.26 15.11 -0.45
C THR A 344 -14.74 15.84 0.80
N ASN A 345 -14.64 17.17 0.80
CA ASN A 345 -14.97 18.00 1.96
C ASN A 345 -16.46 17.96 2.33
N ARG A 346 -17.36 17.60 1.41
CA ARG A 346 -18.78 17.41 1.72
C ARG A 346 -19.01 16.31 2.76
N TYR A 347 -18.20 15.26 2.73
CA TYR A 347 -18.40 14.05 3.54
C TYR A 347 -17.33 13.86 4.62
N THR A 348 -16.48 14.85 4.84
CA THR A 348 -15.40 14.84 5.85
C THR A 348 -15.40 16.15 6.63
N ASP A 349 -14.98 16.13 7.90
CA ASP A 349 -14.92 17.34 8.74
C ASP A 349 -13.56 18.05 8.60
N TYR A 350 -13.45 18.96 7.62
CA TYR A 350 -12.27 19.80 7.46
C TYR A 350 -12.29 21.01 8.41
N ASP A 351 -11.26 21.14 9.24
CA ASP A 351 -11.03 22.28 10.10
C ASP A 351 -10.17 23.33 9.39
N PRO A 352 -10.74 24.49 8.98
CA PRO A 352 -10.00 25.53 8.27
C PRO A 352 -8.95 26.22 9.13
N VAL A 353 -9.09 26.22 10.46
CA VAL A 353 -8.15 26.84 11.39
C VAL A 353 -6.94 25.93 11.58
N ALA A 354 -7.18 24.64 11.84
CA ALA A 354 -6.12 23.65 11.95
C ALA A 354 -5.48 23.31 10.59
N ARG A 355 -6.18 23.62 9.49
CA ARG A 355 -5.85 23.22 8.10
C ARG A 355 -5.70 21.70 7.98
N ASP A 356 -6.55 20.96 8.69
CA ASP A 356 -6.54 19.50 8.75
C ASP A 356 -7.94 18.94 8.97
N TYR A 357 -8.08 17.61 8.91
CA TYR A 357 -9.35 16.91 9.09
C TYR A 357 -9.52 16.42 10.53
N ARG A 358 -10.72 16.60 11.09
CA ARG A 358 -11.07 16.04 12.39
C ARG A 358 -11.43 14.57 12.23
N TYR A 359 -11.04 13.75 13.20
CA TYR A 359 -11.47 12.35 13.24
C TYR A 359 -12.93 12.25 13.65
N ILE A 360 -13.60 11.16 13.24
CA ILE A 360 -14.99 10.90 13.63
C ILE A 360 -15.00 10.41 15.08
N PRO A 361 -15.77 11.03 16.00
CA PRO A 361 -15.80 10.67 17.42
C PRO A 361 -16.09 9.17 17.67
N PHE A 362 -16.98 8.57 16.88
CA PHE A 362 -17.27 7.14 16.92
C PHE A 362 -16.01 6.27 16.90
N PHE A 363 -15.04 6.56 16.02
CA PHE A 363 -13.82 5.77 15.93
C PHE A 363 -12.82 6.06 17.05
N ALA A 364 -12.89 7.24 17.69
CA ALA A 364 -12.08 7.53 18.87
C ALA A 364 -12.54 6.69 20.07
N ASP A 365 -13.85 6.60 20.30
CA ASP A 365 -14.42 5.76 21.36
C ASP A 365 -14.07 4.28 21.14
N VAL A 366 -14.13 3.82 19.88
CA VAL A 366 -13.75 2.45 19.52
C VAL A 366 -12.26 2.20 19.77
N LYS A 367 -11.40 3.15 19.40
CA LYS A 367 -9.95 3.06 19.63
C LYS A 367 -9.63 2.90 21.11
N GLU A 368 -10.21 3.75 21.95
CA GLU A 368 -10.02 3.70 23.41
C GLU A 368 -10.49 2.37 23.98
N ARG A 369 -11.70 1.92 23.59
CA ARG A 369 -12.29 0.67 24.07
C ARG A 369 -11.49 -0.58 23.68
N LEU A 370 -10.90 -0.60 22.48
CA LEU A 370 -10.18 -1.76 21.96
C LEU A 370 -8.66 -1.72 22.23
N GLY A 371 -8.12 -0.57 22.62
CA GLY A 371 -6.68 -0.39 22.85
C GLY A 371 -5.83 -0.65 21.61
N VAL A 372 -6.33 -0.25 20.43
CA VAL A 372 -5.72 -0.50 19.11
C VAL A 372 -5.02 0.71 18.50
#